data_AF-A0A177NR53-F1
#
_entry.id   AF-A0A177NR53-F1
#
_cell.length_a   1.000
_cell.length_b   1.000
_cell.length_c   1.000
_cell.angle_alpha   90.00
_cell.angle_beta   90.00
_cell.angle_gamma   90.00
#
_symmetry.space_group_name_H-M   'P 1'
#
loop_
_entity.id
_entity.type
_entity.pdbx_description
1 polymer ?
#
loop_
_entity_poly.entity_id
_entity_poly.type
_entity_poly.pdbx_seq_one_letter_code
_entity_poly.pdbx_strand_id
1 'polypeptide(L)' 'MQLINRFSLTRLLKLWHKLNGEAAYERYLAHWQALHAETDERPLSRKAFFADETQRKWNGIKRCC' A
#
# COMPACT_ATOMS: atom_id res chain seq x y z
N MET A 1 17.78 -21.24 24.88
CA MET A 1 17.75 -20.64 23.53
C MET A 1 16.31 -20.26 23.21
N GLN A 2 16.08 -19.02 22.83
CA GLN A 2 14.90 -18.23 23.21
C GLN A 2 13.57 -18.71 22.61
N LEU A 3 12.57 -18.88 23.49
CA LEU A 3 11.15 -18.87 23.13
C LEU A 3 10.76 -17.44 22.73
N ILE A 4 11.02 -17.07 21.48
CA ILE A 4 10.54 -15.80 20.94
C ILE A 4 9.01 -15.92 20.82
N ASN A 5 8.34 -15.22 21.72
CA ASN A 5 6.91 -15.26 21.99
C ASN A 5 6.09 -15.01 20.70
N ARG A 6 5.59 -16.08 20.06
CA ARG A 6 4.84 -16.04 18.78
C ARG A 6 3.64 -15.06 18.81
N PHE A 7 3.07 -14.80 20.00
CA PHE A 7 1.98 -13.84 20.18
C PHE A 7 2.40 -12.38 20.02
N SER A 8 3.63 -12.03 20.38
CA SER A 8 4.16 -10.66 20.24
C SER A 8 4.43 -10.32 18.77
N LEU A 9 5.00 -11.27 18.02
CA LEU A 9 5.38 -11.09 16.63
C LEU A 9 4.19 -10.78 15.71
N THR A 10 3.06 -11.46 15.89
CA THR A 10 1.87 -11.25 15.05
C THR A 10 1.23 -9.88 15.26
N ARG A 11 1.26 -9.35 16.49
CA ARG A 11 0.75 -8.00 16.81
C ARG A 11 1.66 -6.92 16.22
N LEU A 12 2.98 -7.08 16.38
CA LEU A 12 3.97 -6.18 15.80
C LEU A 12 3.90 -6.17 14.28
N LEU A 13 3.73 -7.34 13.65
CA LEU A 13 3.56 -7.45 12.20
C LEU A 13 2.28 -6.75 11.71
N LYS A 14 1.14 -6.97 12.38
CA LYS A 14 -0.11 -6.27 12.05
C LYS A 14 0.01 -4.76 12.22
N LEU A 15 0.70 -4.30 13.27
CA LEU A 15 0.96 -2.88 13.50
C LEU A 15 1.85 -2.31 12.39
N TRP A 16 2.91 -3.04 12.02
CA TRP A 16 3.80 -2.69 10.92
C TRP A 16 3.05 -2.57 9.59
N HIS A 17 2.19 -3.53 9.25
CA HIS A 17 1.37 -3.46 8.03
C HIS A 17 0.44 -2.24 8.00
N LYS A 18 -0.11 -1.84 9.16
CA LYS A 18 -0.93 -0.63 9.27
C LYS A 18 -0.12 0.65 9.09
N LEU A 19 1.13 0.67 9.55
CA LEU A 19 1.97 1.88 9.57
C LEU A 19 2.82 2.07 8.30
N ASN A 20 3.28 0.99 7.63
CA ASN A 20 4.22 1.12 6.52
C ASN A 20 3.57 1.49 5.17
N GLY A 21 2.24 1.44 5.09
CA GLY A 21 1.52 1.70 3.83
C GLY A 21 1.29 0.47 2.97
N GLU A 22 1.62 -0.74 3.43
CA GLU A 22 1.33 -1.98 2.72
C GLU A 22 -0.17 -2.19 2.47
N ALA A 23 -1.01 -1.76 3.41
CA ALA A 23 -2.46 -1.72 3.24
C ALA A 23 -2.94 -0.74 2.16
N ALA A 24 -2.08 0.15 1.64
CA ALA A 24 -2.45 1.10 0.58
C ALA A 24 -2.75 0.38 -0.74
N TYR A 25 -1.99 -0.68 -1.06
CA TYR A 25 -2.23 -1.44 -2.29
C TYR A 25 -3.55 -2.22 -2.23
N GLU A 26 -3.90 -2.79 -1.08
CA GLU A 26 -5.19 -3.46 -0.88
C GLU A 26 -6.37 -2.49 -1.03
N ARG A 27 -6.26 -1.28 -0.46
CA ARG A 27 -7.26 -0.22 -0.64
C ARG A 27 -7.37 0.23 -2.10
N TYR A 28 -6.24 0.32 -2.80
CA TYR A 28 -6.22 0.60 -4.23
C TYR A 28 -6.97 -0.47 -5.03
N LEU A 29 -6.74 -1.75 -4.75
CA LEU A 29 -7.45 -2.85 -5.42
C LEU A 29 -8.95 -2.80 -5.15
N ALA A 30 -9.37 -2.56 -3.91
CA ALA A 30 -10.79 -2.43 -3.55
C ALA A 30 -11.45 -1.25 -4.29
N HIS A 31 -10.78 -0.10 -4.35
CA HIS A 31 -11.24 1.06 -5.10
C HIS A 31 -11.31 0.80 -6.60
N TRP A 32 -10.27 0.18 -7.17
CA TRP A 32 -10.21 -0.19 -8.57
C TRP A 32 -11.34 -1.15 -8.92
N GLN A 33 -11.57 -2.17 -8.10
CA GLN A 33 -12.66 -3.11 -8.31
C GLN A 33 -14.04 -2.44 -8.21
N ALA A 34 -14.21 -1.45 -7.32
CA ALA A 34 -15.48 -0.75 -7.17
C ALA A 34 -15.81 0.21 -8.31
N LEU A 35 -14.81 0.81 -8.96
CA LEU A 35 -15.02 1.89 -9.95
C LEU A 35 -14.57 1.57 -11.37
N HIS A 36 -13.68 0.60 -11.53
CA HIS A 36 -12.99 0.32 -12.80
C HIS A 36 -13.06 -1.16 -13.22
N ALA A 37 -13.74 -2.03 -12.44
CA ALA A 37 -13.86 -3.45 -12.79
C ALA A 37 -14.59 -3.71 -14.12
N GLU A 38 -15.44 -2.79 -14.56
CA GLU A 38 -16.16 -2.91 -15.84
C GLU A 38 -15.32 -2.42 -17.04
N THR A 39 -14.13 -1.86 -16.79
CA THR A 39 -13.20 -1.47 -17.85
C THR A 39 -12.35 -2.67 -18.29
N ASP A 40 -11.91 -2.70 -19.55
CA ASP A 40 -10.98 -3.74 -20.06
C ASP A 40 -9.53 -3.51 -19.60
N GLU A 41 -9.31 -2.51 -18.75
CA GLU A 41 -8.01 -2.23 -18.15
C GLU A 41 -7.75 -3.17 -16.98
N ARG A 42 -6.47 -3.37 -16.64
CA ARG A 42 -6.08 -4.16 -15.47
C ARG A 42 -5.57 -3.24 -14.36
N PRO A 43 -5.75 -3.60 -13.08
CA PRO A 43 -5.14 -2.84 -12.01
C PRO A 43 -3.62 -2.86 -12.16
N LEU A 44 -2.97 -1.78 -11.72
CA LEU A 44 -1.52 -1.69 -11.67
C LEU A 44 -0.96 -2.83 -10.80
N SER A 45 0.19 -3.36 -11.20
CA SER A 45 0.96 -4.25 -10.31
C SER A 45 1.36 -3.50 -9.04
N ARG A 46 1.56 -4.22 -7.92
CA ARG A 46 2.01 -3.64 -6.64
C ARG A 46 3.23 -2.73 -6.81
N LYS A 47 4.23 -3.15 -7.58
CA LYS A 47 5.44 -2.36 -7.85
C LYS A 47 5.12 -1.09 -8.63
N ALA A 48 4.28 -1.19 -9.67
CA ALA A 48 3.89 -0.04 -10.47
C ALA A 48 3.06 0.98 -9.68
N PHE A 49 2.13 0.50 -8.84
CA PHE A 49 1.36 1.35 -7.92
C PHE A 49 2.27 2.18 -7.01
N PHE A 50 3.22 1.55 -6.31
CA PHE A 50 4.13 2.29 -5.42
C PHE A 50 5.10 3.22 -6.16
N ALA A 51 5.51 2.86 -7.38
CA ALA A 51 6.31 3.74 -8.22
C ALA A 51 5.52 4.99 -8.62
N ASP A 52 4.27 4.82 -9.06
CA ASP A 52 3.37 5.92 -9.43
C ASP A 52 3.04 6.82 -8.22
N GLU A 53 2.72 6.24 -7.06
CA GLU A 53 2.50 7.00 -5.83
C GLU A 53 3.74 7.77 -5.37
N THR A 54 4.94 7.18 -5.52
CA THR A 54 6.21 7.87 -5.25
C THR A 54 6.40 9.03 -6.21
N GLN A 55 6.12 8.83 -7.50
CA GLN A 55 6.18 9.87 -8.52
C GLN A 55 5.22 11.01 -8.17
N ARG A 56 3.95 10.73 -7.90
CA ARG A 56 2.94 11.75 -7.52
C ARG A 56 3.33 12.52 -6.26
N LYS A 57 3.94 11.84 -5.29
CA LYS A 57 4.33 12.44 -4.01
C LYS A 57 5.55 13.35 -4.16
N TRP A 58 6.55 12.92 -4.93
CA TRP A 58 7.88 13.53 -4.91
C TRP A 58 8.26 14.25 -6.20
N ASN A 59 7.63 13.91 -7.32
CA ASN A 59 7.87 14.53 -8.62
C ASN A 59 6.70 15.45 -8.99
N GLY A 60 6.82 16.68 -8.51
CA GLY A 60 5.93 17.80 -8.79
C GLY A 60 6.36 19.01 -7.97
N ILE A 61 6.04 20.21 -8.43
CA ILE A 61 6.32 21.43 -7.65
C ILE A 61 5.32 21.47 -6.49
N LYS A 62 5.74 21.02 -5.31
CA LYS A 62 5.03 21.27 -4.05
C LYS A 62 5.30 22.72 -3.66
N ARG A 63 4.54 23.66 -4.21
CA ARG A 63 4.68 25.06 -3.82
C ARG A 63 4.29 25.15 -2.34
N CYS A 64 5.24 25.56 -1.51
CA CYS A 64 4.98 25.94 -0.13
C CYS A 64 4.39 27.35 -0.12
N CYS A 65 3.23 27.50 -0.74
CA CYS A 65 2.40 28.68 -0.59
C CYS A 65 0.94 28.24 -0.63
#